data_AF-A0A970UTL3-F1
#
_entry.id   AF-A0A970UTL3-F1
#
_cell.length_a   1.000
_cell.length_b   1.000
_cell.length_c   1.000
_cell.angle_alpha   90.00
_cell.angle_beta   90.00
_cell.angle_gamma   90.00
#
_symmetry.space_group_name_H-M   'P 1'
#
loop_
_entity.id
_entity.type
_entity.pdbx_description
1 polymer ?
#
loop_
_entity_poly.entity_id
_entity_poly.type
_entity_poly.pdbx_seq_one_letter_code
_entity_poly.pdbx_strand_id
1 'polypeptide(L)'
;MAVEMMKNPAKSSELTVERRLNDFLKRFYLVRMLQGFVITLIVSLVYIGIALVLSNVLHAGPVMGGVLFWLFVALSGWLLVVLVVLPGLRWLGLLRRMDYKEASRIITGTHGDIRDRIINVYELKKELPEQYSDLYLEAIRQKTEEIRWFDFNKALPIRDLVKNIPWLVALILVVIGSYAIFPRFVKSGIDAVVRYNQNEPAKVVYGYRILNDSLKVVVGDDITIEVEPSFDPGRERIGIQIAGNYDALVKEDEHYRHTIREVNRNLDFRFVFNNQESQVYRVEVLLRPEMVNQTVIVAPPTYTGLPHETIEGQSSIEVIRGSVVTWQLLMNHTNKVTIVNGDNQQELLVEDRKAVHSEKISSDREIKIICKNDNGLTTSYPFYITTKRDDYPYIRVTENVYDDDDRQRYVEGFIQDDFGFSKLERVIDRNGQEEITELEVSKDLLSQTFYHSLNLKDTGS
;
A
#
# COMPACT_ATOMS: atom_id res chain seq x y z
N MET A 1 -18.63 -67.58 35.21
CA MET A 1 -18.74 -67.91 33.78
C MET A 1 -17.83 -69.05 33.34
N ALA A 2 -16.50 -68.99 33.54
CA ALA A 2 -15.58 -70.06 33.09
C ALA A 2 -15.76 -71.43 33.79
N VAL A 3 -16.20 -71.45 35.06
CA VAL A 3 -16.41 -72.69 35.84
C VAL A 3 -17.71 -73.42 35.46
N GLU A 4 -18.72 -72.69 34.99
CA GLU A 4 -19.99 -73.24 34.53
C GLU A 4 -19.88 -73.86 33.12
N MET A 5 -18.86 -73.46 32.35
CA MET A 5 -18.53 -74.01 31.03
C MET A 5 -17.92 -75.41 31.10
N MET A 6 -17.32 -75.83 32.22
CA MET A 6 -16.77 -77.18 32.39
C MET A 6 -17.83 -78.23 32.77
N LYS A 7 -18.98 -77.80 33.31
CA LYS A 7 -20.05 -78.71 33.75
C LYS A 7 -21.02 -79.10 32.63
N ASN A 8 -20.99 -78.40 31.48
CA ASN A 8 -21.85 -78.69 30.35
C ASN A 8 -21.11 -78.45 29.01
N PRO A 9 -20.43 -79.48 28.45
CA PRO A 9 -19.63 -79.35 27.24
C PRO A 9 -20.43 -78.88 26.02
N ALA A 10 -21.73 -79.16 25.97
CA ALA A 10 -22.62 -78.74 24.88
C ALA A 10 -22.80 -77.20 24.81
N LYS A 11 -22.92 -76.52 25.96
CA LYS A 11 -23.00 -75.04 26.04
C LYS A 11 -21.69 -74.37 25.58
N SER A 12 -20.55 -75.04 25.77
CA SER A 12 -19.24 -74.55 25.32
C SER A 12 -19.06 -74.71 23.79
N SER A 13 -19.57 -75.79 23.20
CA SER A 13 -19.57 -76.00 21.76
C SER A 13 -20.52 -75.05 21.03
N GLU A 14 -21.70 -74.77 21.60
CA GLU A 14 -22.66 -73.78 21.06
C GLU A 14 -22.07 -72.37 20.98
N LEU A 15 -21.45 -71.89 22.08
CA LEU A 15 -20.78 -70.59 22.10
C LEU A 15 -19.65 -70.49 21.07
N THR A 16 -19.02 -71.62 20.75
CA THR A 16 -17.90 -71.69 19.81
C THR A 16 -18.38 -71.54 18.36
N VAL A 17 -19.55 -72.09 18.00
CA VAL A 17 -20.11 -71.96 16.64
C VAL A 17 -20.64 -70.55 16.40
N GLU A 18 -21.38 -69.97 17.34
CA GLU A 18 -21.90 -68.61 17.19
C GLU A 18 -20.79 -67.58 17.09
N ARG A 19 -19.74 -67.73 17.90
CA ARG A 19 -18.56 -66.87 17.84
C ARG A 19 -17.87 -66.99 16.48
N ARG A 20 -17.67 -68.21 15.98
CA ARG A 20 -17.08 -68.45 14.64
C ARG A 20 -17.94 -67.89 13.51
N LEU A 21 -19.27 -67.98 13.62
CA LEU A 21 -20.21 -67.48 12.61
C LEU A 21 -20.30 -65.94 12.63
N ASN A 22 -20.25 -65.34 13.82
CA ASN A 22 -20.14 -63.89 13.98
C ASN A 22 -18.79 -63.35 13.47
N ASP A 23 -17.70 -64.08 13.71
CA ASP A 23 -16.38 -63.76 13.17
C ASP A 23 -16.36 -63.89 11.63
N PHE A 24 -17.03 -64.90 11.08
CA PHE A 24 -17.23 -65.02 9.63
C PHE A 24 -18.03 -63.84 9.07
N LEU A 25 -19.17 -63.48 9.67
CA LEU A 25 -19.98 -62.33 9.24
C LEU A 25 -19.18 -61.02 9.30
N LYS A 26 -18.41 -60.79 10.36
CA LYS A 26 -17.52 -59.62 10.47
C LYS A 26 -16.47 -59.60 9.35
N ARG A 27 -15.81 -60.73 9.08
CA ARG A 27 -14.83 -60.83 7.98
C ARG A 27 -15.49 -60.66 6.61
N PHE A 28 -16.70 -61.18 6.43
CA PHE A 28 -17.47 -61.03 5.20
C PHE A 28 -17.81 -59.57 4.91
N TYR A 29 -18.35 -58.84 5.89
CA TYR A 29 -18.64 -57.41 5.71
C TYR A 29 -17.37 -56.59 5.51
N LEU A 30 -16.26 -56.93 6.17
CA LEU A 30 -14.97 -56.29 5.96
C LEU A 30 -14.49 -56.47 4.52
N VAL A 31 -14.51 -57.70 3.98
CA VAL A 31 -14.11 -57.99 2.60
C VAL A 31 -15.04 -57.26 1.61
N ARG A 32 -16.35 -57.26 1.86
CA ARG A 32 -17.33 -56.55 1.01
C ARG A 32 -17.13 -55.04 1.03
N MET A 33 -16.80 -54.46 2.19
CA MET A 33 -16.47 -53.04 2.34
C MET A 33 -15.19 -52.69 1.58
N LEU A 34 -14.13 -53.50 1.71
CA LEU A 34 -12.88 -53.30 0.98
C LEU A 34 -13.08 -53.42 -0.53
N GLN A 35 -13.85 -54.40 -0.98
CA GLN A 35 -14.21 -54.55 -2.39
C GLN A 35 -15.00 -53.34 -2.89
N GLY A 36 -15.98 -52.88 -2.11
CA GLY A 36 -16.75 -51.68 -2.39
C GLY A 36 -15.87 -50.43 -2.48
N PHE A 37 -14.88 -50.30 -1.60
CA PHE A 37 -13.92 -49.21 -1.61
C PHE A 37 -13.05 -49.25 -2.87
N VAL A 38 -12.51 -50.42 -3.23
CA VAL A 38 -11.72 -50.59 -4.47
C VAL A 38 -12.55 -50.25 -5.72
N ILE A 39 -13.78 -50.74 -5.80
CA ILE A 39 -14.68 -50.43 -6.93
C ILE A 39 -14.97 -48.92 -6.99
N THR A 40 -15.27 -48.30 -5.86
CA THR A 40 -15.52 -46.86 -5.79
C THR A 40 -14.31 -46.08 -6.28
N LEU A 41 -13.10 -46.46 -5.86
CA LEU A 41 -11.87 -45.80 -6.25
C LEU A 41 -11.57 -45.96 -7.76
N ILE A 42 -11.83 -47.15 -8.32
CA ILE A 42 -11.73 -47.38 -9.77
C ILE A 42 -12.71 -46.47 -10.54
N VAL A 43 -13.99 -46.47 -10.16
CA VAL A 43 -15.01 -45.66 -10.84
C VAL A 43 -14.70 -44.17 -10.72
N SER A 44 -14.29 -43.69 -9.54
CA SER A 44 -13.90 -42.30 -9.34
C SER A 44 -12.69 -41.90 -10.18
N LEU A 45 -11.66 -42.75 -10.29
CA LEU A 45 -10.49 -42.46 -11.11
C LEU A 45 -10.82 -42.47 -12.62
N VAL A 46 -11.66 -43.39 -13.08
CA VAL A 46 -12.15 -43.39 -14.48
C VAL A 46 -12.93 -42.12 -14.76
N TYR A 47 -13.84 -41.73 -13.86
CA TYR A 47 -14.60 -40.49 -13.98
C TYR A 47 -13.68 -39.27 -14.09
N ILE A 48 -12.67 -39.16 -13.20
CA ILE A 48 -11.70 -38.06 -13.23
C ILE A 48 -11.00 -38.01 -14.60
N GLY A 49 -10.54 -39.16 -15.11
CA GLY A 49 -9.93 -39.23 -16.45
C GLY A 49 -10.84 -38.70 -17.55
N ILE A 50 -12.11 -39.11 -17.56
CA ILE A 50 -13.11 -38.63 -18.53
C ILE A 50 -13.34 -37.12 -18.36
N ALA A 51 -13.51 -36.63 -17.13
CA ALA A 51 -13.73 -35.22 -16.85
C ALA A 51 -12.55 -34.35 -17.30
N LEU A 52 -11.31 -34.81 -17.11
CA LEU A 52 -10.11 -34.10 -17.59
C LEU A 52 -10.08 -33.99 -19.12
N VAL A 53 -10.39 -35.07 -19.83
CA VAL A 53 -10.44 -35.07 -21.30
C VAL A 53 -11.55 -34.15 -21.78
N LEU A 54 -12.76 -34.32 -21.25
CA LEU A 54 -13.93 -33.53 -21.64
C LEU A 54 -13.71 -32.04 -21.38
N SER A 55 -13.10 -31.71 -20.23
CA SER A 55 -12.84 -30.33 -19.83
C SER A 55 -11.87 -29.63 -20.77
N ASN A 56 -10.81 -30.31 -21.21
CA ASN A 56 -9.82 -29.73 -22.12
C ASN A 56 -10.31 -29.68 -23.57
N VAL A 57 -11.04 -30.71 -24.04
CA VAL A 57 -11.55 -30.75 -25.43
C VAL A 57 -12.66 -29.72 -25.66
N LEU A 58 -13.58 -29.59 -24.71
CA LEU A 58 -14.73 -28.69 -24.83
C LEU A 58 -14.49 -27.29 -24.24
N HIS A 59 -13.29 -27.00 -23.74
CA HIS A 59 -12.96 -25.74 -23.05
C HIS A 59 -14.00 -25.40 -21.96
N ALA A 60 -14.08 -26.25 -20.93
CA ALA A 60 -15.08 -26.12 -19.88
C ALA A 60 -15.08 -24.72 -19.25
N GLY A 61 -16.14 -23.95 -19.48
CA GLY A 61 -16.40 -22.74 -18.72
C GLY A 61 -16.84 -23.03 -17.28
N PRO A 62 -17.04 -21.98 -16.45
CA PRO A 62 -17.41 -22.11 -15.03
C PRO A 62 -18.62 -23.03 -14.77
N VAL A 63 -19.63 -22.96 -15.64
CA VAL A 63 -20.85 -23.77 -15.54
C VAL A 63 -20.56 -25.26 -15.78
N MET A 64 -19.84 -25.58 -16.86
CA MET A 64 -19.52 -26.97 -17.20
C MET A 64 -18.59 -27.60 -16.18
N GLY A 65 -17.57 -26.85 -15.71
CA GLY A 65 -16.70 -27.28 -14.62
C GLY A 65 -17.48 -27.59 -13.34
N GLY A 66 -18.43 -26.71 -12.98
CA GLY A 66 -19.30 -26.93 -11.83
C GLY A 66 -20.19 -28.18 -11.95
N VAL A 67 -20.77 -28.43 -13.13
CA VAL A 67 -21.59 -29.64 -13.38
C VAL A 67 -20.74 -30.91 -13.24
N LEU A 68 -19.54 -30.94 -13.83
CA LEU A 68 -18.62 -32.08 -13.71
C LEU A 68 -18.21 -32.31 -12.25
N PHE A 69 -17.92 -31.25 -11.49
CA PHE A 69 -17.55 -31.37 -10.09
C PHE A 69 -18.69 -31.93 -9.23
N TRP A 70 -19.90 -31.37 -9.32
CA TRP A 70 -21.03 -31.84 -8.49
C TRP A 70 -21.50 -33.23 -8.89
N LEU A 71 -21.41 -33.60 -10.16
CA LEU A 71 -21.70 -34.96 -10.62
C LEU A 71 -20.69 -35.96 -10.03
N PHE A 72 -19.39 -35.60 -9.98
CA PHE A 72 -18.37 -36.41 -9.32
C PHE A 72 -18.68 -36.62 -7.83
N VAL A 73 -19.02 -35.54 -7.12
CA VAL A 73 -19.35 -35.58 -5.68
C VAL A 73 -20.58 -36.43 -5.42
N ALA A 74 -21.65 -36.26 -6.21
CA ALA A 74 -22.88 -37.04 -6.06
C ALA A 74 -22.66 -38.53 -6.34
N LEU A 75 -21.98 -38.87 -7.45
CA LEU A 75 -21.72 -40.25 -7.84
C LEU A 75 -20.79 -40.95 -6.84
N SER A 76 -19.66 -40.32 -6.49
CA SER A 76 -18.69 -40.89 -5.56
C SER A 76 -19.28 -41.00 -4.14
N GLY A 77 -20.05 -40.00 -3.71
CA GLY A 77 -20.76 -40.02 -2.43
C GLY A 77 -21.78 -41.15 -2.36
N TRP A 78 -22.61 -41.33 -3.40
CA TRP A 78 -23.57 -42.42 -3.48
C TRP A 78 -22.89 -43.79 -3.44
N LEU A 79 -21.82 -44.00 -4.23
CA LEU A 79 -21.06 -45.25 -4.23
C LEU A 79 -20.42 -45.54 -2.87
N LEU A 80 -19.79 -44.54 -2.24
CA LEU A 80 -19.22 -44.68 -0.90
C LEU A 80 -20.29 -45.07 0.11
N VAL A 81 -21.46 -44.43 0.09
CA VAL A 81 -22.55 -44.75 1.02
C VAL A 81 -23.02 -46.19 0.82
N VAL A 82 -23.31 -46.58 -0.43
CA VAL A 82 -23.90 -47.88 -0.75
C VAL A 82 -22.91 -49.04 -0.57
N LEU A 83 -21.67 -48.86 -1.00
CA LEU A 83 -20.68 -49.93 -1.10
C LEU A 83 -19.70 -49.98 0.10
N VAL A 84 -19.53 -48.88 0.84
CA VAL A 84 -18.57 -48.81 1.95
C VAL A 84 -19.28 -48.54 3.27
N VAL A 85 -20.06 -47.46 3.37
CA VAL A 85 -20.71 -47.05 4.64
C VAL A 85 -21.76 -48.06 5.07
N LEU A 86 -22.67 -48.49 4.20
CA LEU A 86 -23.71 -49.47 4.56
C LEU A 86 -23.11 -50.82 5.04
N PRO A 87 -22.14 -51.44 4.34
CA PRO A 87 -21.45 -52.62 4.87
C PRO A 87 -20.67 -52.35 6.16
N GLY A 88 -20.04 -51.18 6.29
CA GLY A 88 -19.31 -50.77 7.49
C GLY A 88 -20.21 -50.61 8.72
N LEU A 89 -21.39 -50.02 8.56
CA LEU A 89 -22.40 -49.90 9.62
C LEU A 89 -22.95 -51.28 10.04
N ARG A 90 -23.11 -52.21 9.09
CA ARG A 90 -23.47 -53.62 9.40
C ARG A 90 -22.35 -54.36 10.12
N TRP A 91 -21.09 -54.08 9.76
CA TRP A 91 -19.90 -54.62 10.44
C TRP A 91 -19.82 -54.15 11.90
N LEU A 92 -20.02 -52.85 12.16
CA LEU A 92 -20.09 -52.26 13.51
C LEU A 92 -21.30 -52.74 14.32
N GLY A 93 -22.32 -53.30 13.65
CA GLY A 93 -23.54 -53.78 14.30
C GLY A 93 -24.59 -52.70 14.57
N LEU A 94 -24.44 -51.52 13.95
CA LEU A 94 -25.39 -50.40 14.06
C LEU A 94 -26.62 -50.57 13.16
N LEU A 95 -26.50 -51.38 12.10
CA LEU A 95 -27.59 -51.78 11.21
C LEU A 95 -27.91 -53.27 11.36
N ARG A 96 -29.15 -53.66 11.02
CA ARG A 96 -29.55 -55.08 10.95
C ARG A 96 -28.55 -55.87 10.10
N ARG A 97 -27.93 -56.86 10.74
CA ARG A 97 -27.06 -57.84 10.09
C ARG A 97 -27.91 -58.83 9.29
N MET A 98 -27.29 -59.42 8.28
CA MET A 98 -27.87 -60.50 7.50
C MET A 98 -28.25 -61.67 8.41
N ASP A 99 -29.43 -62.24 8.20
CA ASP A 99 -29.89 -63.40 8.98
C ASP A 99 -29.00 -64.62 8.65
N TYR A 100 -28.86 -65.55 9.58
CA TYR A 100 -28.02 -66.74 9.42
C TYR A 100 -28.47 -67.61 8.23
N LYS A 101 -29.78 -67.60 7.90
CA LYS A 101 -30.35 -68.23 6.71
C LYS A 101 -29.98 -67.54 5.39
N GLU A 102 -29.74 -66.24 5.41
CA GLU A 102 -29.23 -65.48 4.26
C GLU A 102 -27.71 -65.65 4.12
N ALA A 103 -26.99 -65.68 5.25
CA ALA A 103 -25.55 -65.92 5.28
C ALA A 103 -25.18 -67.31 4.73
N SER A 104 -25.94 -68.34 5.10
CA SER A 104 -25.74 -69.71 4.62
C SER A 104 -25.97 -69.86 3.11
N ARG A 105 -26.85 -69.03 2.51
CA ARG A 105 -27.03 -68.97 1.04
C ARG A 105 -25.85 -68.33 0.30
N ILE A 106 -25.12 -67.43 0.92
CA ILE A 106 -23.95 -66.77 0.30
C ILE A 106 -22.70 -67.67 0.37
N ILE A 107 -22.60 -68.54 1.37
CA ILE A 107 -21.49 -69.50 1.55
C ILE A 107 -21.44 -70.55 0.41
N THR A 108 -22.51 -70.69 -0.38
CA THR A 108 -22.76 -71.74 -1.39
C THR A 108 -21.97 -71.64 -2.71
N GLY A 109 -20.75 -71.10 -2.71
CA GLY A 109 -19.92 -71.05 -3.92
C GLY A 109 -19.24 -72.38 -4.28
N THR A 110 -18.96 -73.25 -3.30
CA THR A 110 -18.09 -74.42 -3.52
C THR A 110 -18.47 -75.71 -2.77
N HIS A 111 -19.36 -75.68 -1.76
CA HIS A 111 -19.70 -76.88 -0.97
C HIS A 111 -21.19 -76.87 -0.55
N GLY A 112 -22.07 -77.44 -1.36
CA GLY A 112 -23.52 -77.50 -1.09
C GLY A 112 -23.90 -78.30 0.17
N ASP A 113 -23.06 -79.26 0.55
CA ASP A 113 -23.30 -80.23 1.63
C ASP A 113 -23.24 -79.62 3.05
N ILE A 114 -22.73 -78.39 3.17
CA ILE A 114 -22.49 -77.69 4.46
C ILE A 114 -23.60 -76.67 4.75
N ARG A 115 -24.23 -76.12 3.69
CA ARG A 115 -25.38 -75.22 3.78
C ARG A 115 -26.50 -75.86 4.60
N ASP A 116 -26.85 -77.08 4.24
CA ASP A 116 -27.97 -77.79 4.84
C ASP A 116 -27.65 -78.17 6.30
N ARG A 117 -26.37 -78.45 6.62
CA ARG A 117 -25.92 -78.73 8.00
C ARG A 117 -25.98 -77.49 8.90
N ILE A 118 -25.56 -76.32 8.41
CA ILE A 118 -25.62 -75.05 9.16
C ILE A 118 -27.07 -74.59 9.33
N ILE A 119 -27.91 -74.71 8.30
CA ILE A 119 -29.34 -74.40 8.37
C ILE A 119 -30.04 -75.35 9.34
N ASN A 120 -29.77 -76.66 9.27
CA ASN A 120 -30.39 -77.63 10.16
C ASN A 120 -30.02 -77.37 11.63
N VAL A 121 -28.76 -77.03 11.94
CA VAL A 121 -28.35 -76.66 13.31
C VAL A 121 -29.03 -75.36 13.77
N TYR A 122 -29.20 -74.38 12.88
CA TYR A 122 -29.88 -73.12 13.19
C TYR A 122 -31.42 -73.26 13.35
N GLU A 123 -32.07 -74.03 12.48
CA GLU A 123 -33.51 -74.32 12.54
C GLU A 123 -33.84 -75.19 13.76
N LEU A 124 -33.02 -76.21 14.09
CA LEU A 124 -33.14 -76.95 15.36
C LEU A 124 -33.13 -76.03 16.57
N LYS A 125 -32.28 -74.99 16.55
CA LYS A 125 -32.16 -74.04 17.65
C LYS A 125 -33.39 -73.15 17.79
N LYS A 126 -34.01 -72.77 16.68
CA LYS A 126 -35.18 -71.86 16.64
C LYS A 126 -36.46 -72.53 17.14
N GLU A 127 -36.56 -73.85 17.04
CA GLU A 127 -37.73 -74.64 17.43
C GLU A 127 -37.65 -75.22 18.87
N LEU A 128 -36.66 -74.83 19.67
CA LEU A 128 -36.49 -75.36 21.04
C LEU A 128 -37.53 -74.78 22.04
N PRO A 129 -38.21 -75.64 22.84
CA PRO A 129 -38.86 -75.22 24.08
C PRO A 129 -37.83 -74.78 25.13
N GLU A 130 -38.17 -73.86 26.03
CA GLU A 130 -37.26 -73.28 27.05
C GLU A 130 -36.63 -74.29 28.04
N GLN A 131 -37.07 -75.56 28.04
CA GLN A 131 -36.50 -76.64 28.85
C GLN A 131 -35.67 -77.61 27.99
N TYR A 132 -34.35 -77.44 28.07
CA TYR A 132 -33.35 -78.30 27.43
C TYR A 132 -33.41 -79.74 27.98
N SER A 133 -33.53 -80.75 27.10
CA SER A 133 -33.24 -82.15 27.43
C SER A 133 -31.81 -82.50 26.99
N ASP A 134 -31.08 -83.25 27.81
CA ASP A 134 -29.67 -83.61 27.59
C ASP A 134 -29.42 -84.31 26.25
N LEU A 135 -30.43 -85.00 25.70
CA LEU A 135 -30.36 -85.65 24.39
C LEU A 135 -30.23 -84.65 23.23
N TYR A 136 -30.89 -83.48 23.34
CA TYR A 136 -30.86 -82.44 22.31
C TYR A 136 -29.51 -81.70 22.30
N LEU A 137 -28.95 -81.46 23.48
CA LEU A 137 -27.62 -80.87 23.65
C LEU A 137 -26.53 -81.77 23.03
N GLU A 138 -26.65 -83.09 23.19
CA GLU A 138 -25.70 -84.03 22.59
C GLU A 138 -25.88 -84.19 21.07
N ALA A 139 -27.11 -84.08 20.55
CA ALA A 139 -27.37 -84.04 19.10
C ALA A 139 -26.80 -82.76 18.45
N ILE A 140 -26.96 -81.60 19.10
CA ILE A 140 -26.35 -80.33 18.66
C ILE A 140 -24.83 -80.44 18.69
N ARG A 141 -24.25 -81.05 19.73
CA ARG A 141 -22.81 -81.27 19.84
C ARG A 141 -22.27 -82.17 18.74
N GLN A 142 -22.90 -83.31 18.48
CA GLN A 142 -22.51 -84.24 17.41
C GLN A 142 -22.56 -83.55 16.04
N LYS A 143 -23.62 -82.79 15.75
CA LYS A 143 -23.76 -82.02 14.50
C LYS A 143 -22.81 -80.83 14.40
N THR A 144 -22.43 -80.25 15.54
CA THR A 144 -21.43 -79.17 15.64
C THR A 144 -20.01 -79.68 15.39
N GLU A 145 -19.68 -80.88 15.86
CA GLU A 145 -18.38 -81.52 15.60
C GLU A 145 -18.20 -81.87 14.11
N GLU A 146 -19.27 -82.22 13.39
CA GLU A 146 -19.25 -82.39 11.94
C GLU A 146 -18.88 -81.09 11.18
N ILE A 147 -19.16 -79.91 11.76
CA ILE A 147 -18.87 -78.58 11.17
C ILE A 147 -17.45 -78.08 11.52
N ARG A 148 -16.78 -78.71 12.50
CA ARG A 148 -15.54 -78.21 13.12
C ARG A 148 -14.35 -78.09 12.14
N TRP A 149 -14.37 -78.84 11.05
CA TRP A 149 -13.31 -78.92 10.03
C TRP A 149 -13.49 -77.94 8.86
N PHE A 150 -14.51 -77.08 8.89
CA PHE A 150 -14.75 -76.12 7.81
C PHE A 150 -13.86 -74.86 7.95
N ASP A 151 -13.06 -74.59 6.92
CA ASP A 151 -12.29 -73.36 6.80
C ASP A 151 -13.17 -72.23 6.23
N PHE A 152 -13.79 -71.47 7.12
CA PHE A 152 -14.60 -70.30 6.80
C PHE A 152 -13.87 -69.25 5.95
N ASN A 153 -12.53 -69.27 5.87
CA ASN A 153 -11.77 -68.36 5.01
C ASN A 153 -11.97 -68.66 3.52
N LYS A 154 -12.24 -69.92 3.14
CA LYS A 154 -12.47 -70.31 1.73
C LYS A 154 -13.84 -69.87 1.19
N ALA A 155 -14.78 -69.52 2.07
CA ALA A 155 -16.11 -69.02 1.71
C ALA A 155 -16.18 -67.48 1.59
N LEU A 156 -15.10 -66.77 1.91
CA LEU A 156 -15.06 -65.32 1.75
C LEU A 156 -14.85 -64.96 0.27
N PRO A 157 -15.55 -63.96 -0.28
CA PRO A 157 -15.41 -63.52 -1.68
C PRO A 157 -14.11 -62.70 -1.90
N ILE A 158 -12.98 -63.14 -1.33
CA ILE A 158 -11.68 -62.47 -1.44
C ILE A 158 -11.19 -62.45 -2.89
N ARG A 159 -11.58 -63.45 -3.70
CA ARG A 159 -11.19 -63.56 -5.11
C ARG A 159 -11.59 -62.32 -5.91
N ASP A 160 -12.78 -61.76 -5.67
CA ASP A 160 -13.27 -60.62 -6.44
C ASP A 160 -12.59 -59.31 -6.02
N LEU A 161 -12.21 -59.18 -4.74
CA LEU A 161 -11.34 -58.10 -4.28
C LEU A 161 -9.99 -58.16 -4.98
N VAL A 162 -9.31 -59.31 -4.90
CA VAL A 162 -7.96 -59.51 -5.48
C VAL A 162 -7.97 -59.34 -6.99
N LYS A 163 -9.04 -59.78 -7.68
CA LYS A 163 -9.20 -59.60 -9.13
C LYS A 163 -9.25 -58.13 -9.56
N ASN A 164 -9.75 -57.24 -8.71
CA ASN A 164 -9.91 -55.81 -9.02
C ASN A 164 -8.65 -54.98 -8.67
N ILE A 165 -7.74 -55.49 -7.83
CA ILE A 165 -6.53 -54.77 -7.44
C ILE A 165 -5.61 -54.44 -8.65
N PRO A 166 -5.31 -55.37 -9.59
CA PRO A 166 -4.49 -55.04 -10.75
C PRO A 166 -5.08 -53.93 -11.62
N TRP A 167 -6.41 -53.91 -11.78
CA TRP A 167 -7.10 -52.84 -12.51
C TRP A 167 -6.94 -51.49 -11.83
N LEU A 168 -7.06 -51.45 -10.50
CA LEU A 168 -6.84 -50.23 -9.74
C LEU A 168 -5.39 -49.73 -9.88
N VAL A 169 -4.41 -50.63 -9.74
CA VAL A 169 -2.98 -50.30 -9.89
C VAL A 169 -2.69 -49.78 -11.30
N ALA A 170 -3.21 -50.44 -12.33
CA ALA A 170 -3.06 -50.00 -13.72
C ALA A 170 -3.61 -48.58 -13.92
N LEU A 171 -4.79 -48.28 -13.35
CA LEU A 171 -5.41 -46.96 -13.46
C LEU A 171 -4.61 -45.87 -12.72
N ILE A 172 -4.06 -46.18 -11.54
CA ILE A 172 -3.16 -45.27 -10.81
C ILE A 172 -1.89 -44.99 -11.62
N LEU A 173 -1.30 -46.01 -12.25
CA LEU A 173 -0.14 -45.84 -13.12
C LEU A 173 -0.46 -44.96 -14.34
N VAL A 174 -1.65 -45.11 -14.92
CA VAL A 174 -2.12 -44.22 -16.00
C VAL A 174 -2.23 -42.78 -15.52
N VAL A 175 -2.78 -42.53 -14.33
CA VAL A 175 -2.87 -41.18 -13.76
C VAL A 175 -1.48 -40.58 -13.55
N ILE A 176 -0.57 -41.32 -12.91
CA ILE A 176 0.81 -40.87 -12.66
C ILE A 176 1.54 -40.61 -13.98
N GLY A 177 1.41 -41.53 -14.95
CA GLY A 177 2.00 -41.40 -16.28
C GLY A 177 1.45 -40.19 -17.05
N SER A 178 0.13 -39.96 -16.99
CA SER A 178 -0.50 -38.81 -17.64
C SER A 178 0.01 -37.48 -17.08
N TYR A 179 0.22 -37.40 -15.77
CA TYR A 179 0.79 -36.21 -15.12
C TYR A 179 2.27 -36.01 -15.48
N ALA A 180 3.05 -37.09 -15.57
CA ALA A 180 4.46 -37.04 -15.93
C ALA A 180 4.68 -36.63 -17.40
N ILE A 181 3.86 -37.15 -18.33
CA ILE A 181 3.99 -36.88 -19.77
C ILE A 181 3.29 -35.58 -20.17
N PHE A 182 2.10 -35.29 -19.63
CA PHE A 182 1.28 -34.15 -20.00
C PHE A 182 0.87 -33.27 -18.79
N PRO A 183 1.83 -32.70 -18.02
CA PRO A 183 1.54 -31.98 -16.78
C PRO A 183 0.63 -30.77 -16.99
N ARG A 184 0.76 -30.06 -18.13
CA ARG A 184 -0.09 -28.91 -18.46
C ARG A 184 -1.54 -29.30 -18.72
N PHE A 185 -1.77 -30.39 -19.47
CA PHE A 185 -3.10 -30.89 -19.78
C PHE A 185 -3.84 -31.34 -18.51
N VAL A 186 -3.14 -32.07 -17.64
CA VAL A 186 -3.71 -32.54 -16.36
C VAL A 186 -4.00 -31.36 -15.43
N LYS A 187 -3.06 -30.42 -15.23
CA LYS A 187 -3.29 -29.24 -14.38
C LYS A 187 -4.45 -28.39 -14.88
N SER A 188 -4.49 -28.09 -16.18
CA SER A 188 -5.57 -27.33 -16.82
C SER A 188 -6.94 -27.97 -16.59
N GLY A 189 -7.06 -29.29 -16.79
CA GLY A 189 -8.31 -30.00 -16.56
C GLY A 189 -8.72 -30.03 -15.09
N ILE A 190 -7.76 -30.21 -14.17
CA ILE A 190 -8.04 -30.16 -12.72
C ILE A 190 -8.51 -28.77 -12.33
N ASP A 191 -7.84 -27.71 -12.77
CA ASP A 191 -8.21 -26.33 -12.44
C ASP A 191 -9.59 -25.97 -13.01
N ALA A 192 -9.91 -26.36 -14.24
CA ALA A 192 -11.21 -26.10 -14.85
C ALA A 192 -12.38 -26.78 -14.12
N VAL A 193 -12.18 -27.99 -13.57
CA VAL A 193 -13.22 -28.73 -12.84
C VAL A 193 -13.27 -28.34 -11.36
N VAL A 194 -12.12 -28.19 -10.68
CA VAL A 194 -12.06 -27.95 -9.23
C VAL A 194 -12.18 -26.47 -8.90
N ARG A 195 -11.51 -25.61 -9.66
CA ARG A 195 -11.53 -24.14 -9.49
C ARG A 195 -12.56 -23.49 -10.41
N TYR A 196 -13.64 -24.20 -10.72
CA TYR A 196 -14.72 -23.72 -11.61
C TYR A 196 -15.35 -22.39 -11.14
N ASN A 197 -15.23 -22.07 -9.85
CA ASN A 197 -15.76 -20.84 -9.23
C ASN A 197 -14.69 -19.75 -9.01
N GLN A 198 -13.44 -19.98 -9.44
CA GLN A 198 -12.40 -18.95 -9.38
C GLN A 198 -12.36 -18.23 -10.73
N ASN A 199 -13.17 -17.18 -10.86
CA ASN A 199 -13.17 -16.26 -12.01
C ASN A 199 -11.94 -15.34 -12.02
N GLU A 200 -10.75 -15.85 -11.71
CA GLU A 200 -9.51 -15.09 -11.90
C GLU A 200 -8.66 -15.78 -12.96
N PRO A 201 -8.73 -15.33 -14.23
CA PRO A 201 -7.67 -15.67 -15.16
C PRO A 201 -6.34 -15.25 -14.52
N ALA A 202 -5.31 -16.09 -14.68
CA ALA A 202 -3.97 -15.80 -14.19
C ALA A 202 -3.61 -14.36 -14.55
N LYS A 203 -3.42 -13.51 -13.53
CA LYS A 203 -3.14 -12.08 -13.69
C LYS A 203 -1.86 -11.95 -14.52
N VAL A 204 -1.99 -11.54 -15.76
CA VAL A 204 -0.87 -11.31 -16.66
C VAL A 204 -0.29 -9.98 -16.22
N VAL A 205 0.82 -10.00 -15.49
CA VAL A 205 1.46 -8.76 -15.06
C VAL A 205 2.09 -8.11 -16.29
N TYR A 206 1.36 -7.20 -16.93
CA TYR A 206 1.85 -6.36 -18.01
C TYR A 206 2.90 -5.39 -17.44
N GLY A 207 4.15 -5.55 -17.89
CA GLY A 207 5.27 -4.70 -17.49
C GLY A 207 5.30 -3.40 -18.29
N TYR A 208 5.54 -2.28 -17.62
CA TYR A 208 5.66 -0.96 -18.21
C TYR A 208 6.95 -0.29 -17.74
N ARG A 209 7.78 0.15 -18.68
CA ARG A 209 9.01 0.90 -18.41
C ARG A 209 8.75 2.38 -18.67
N ILE A 210 8.76 3.19 -17.61
CA ILE A 210 8.67 4.64 -17.72
C ILE A 210 10.01 5.19 -18.22
N LEU A 211 9.96 6.05 -19.23
CA LEU A 211 11.14 6.63 -19.88
C LEU A 211 11.48 8.02 -19.35
N ASN A 212 10.58 8.66 -18.60
CA ASN A 212 10.85 9.93 -17.94
C ASN A 212 11.97 9.79 -16.90
N ASP A 213 12.95 10.69 -16.93
CA ASP A 213 14.02 10.77 -15.91
C ASP A 213 13.44 11.01 -14.50
N SER A 214 12.36 11.80 -14.42
CA SER A 214 11.61 12.02 -13.19
C SER A 214 10.13 12.25 -13.46
N LEU A 215 9.28 11.83 -12.53
CA LEU A 215 7.84 12.11 -12.53
C LEU A 215 7.54 13.33 -11.65
N LYS A 216 8.31 14.40 -11.83
CA LYS A 216 8.16 15.66 -11.11
C LYS A 216 7.81 16.78 -12.08
N VAL A 217 6.84 17.61 -11.73
CA VAL A 217 6.37 18.73 -12.55
C VAL A 217 6.11 19.95 -11.69
N VAL A 218 6.37 21.15 -12.18
CA VAL A 218 6.06 22.37 -11.43
C VAL A 218 4.55 22.63 -11.46
N VAL A 219 3.97 23.20 -10.40
CA VAL A 219 2.54 23.56 -10.36
C VAL A 219 2.13 24.32 -11.61
N GLY A 220 1.06 23.85 -12.25
CA GLY A 220 0.45 24.48 -13.42
C GLY A 220 1.12 24.13 -14.75
N ASP A 221 2.29 23.49 -14.74
CA ASP A 221 2.95 23.01 -15.95
C ASP A 221 2.35 21.65 -16.39
N ASP A 222 2.54 21.34 -17.67
CA ASP A 222 2.16 20.07 -18.28
C ASP A 222 3.26 19.01 -18.06
N ILE A 223 2.88 17.74 -17.93
CA ILE A 223 3.82 16.61 -17.93
C ILE A 223 3.41 15.56 -18.97
N THR A 224 4.34 15.18 -19.83
CA THR A 224 4.16 14.08 -20.78
C THR A 224 4.75 12.80 -20.20
N ILE A 225 3.88 11.83 -19.92
CA ILE A 225 4.28 10.50 -19.48
C ILE A 225 4.67 9.69 -20.71
N GLU A 226 5.92 9.24 -20.74
CA GLU A 226 6.47 8.40 -21.80
C GLU A 226 6.70 6.99 -21.26
N VAL A 227 6.15 5.99 -21.95
CA VAL A 227 6.18 4.60 -21.50
C VAL A 227 6.44 3.64 -22.65
N GLU A 228 7.23 2.62 -22.36
CA GLU A 228 7.45 1.48 -23.25
C GLU A 228 6.89 0.21 -22.58
N PRO A 229 5.93 -0.50 -23.21
CA PRO A 229 5.43 -1.77 -22.71
C PRO A 229 6.49 -2.87 -22.90
N SER A 230 6.67 -3.73 -21.89
CA SER A 230 7.57 -4.89 -21.97
C SER A 230 6.96 -6.08 -22.74
N PHE A 231 5.94 -5.83 -23.56
CA PHE A 231 5.16 -6.80 -24.32
C PHE A 231 4.69 -6.16 -25.62
N ASP A 232 4.29 -6.96 -26.61
CA ASP A 232 3.69 -6.45 -27.86
C ASP A 232 2.17 -6.29 -27.69
N PRO A 233 1.64 -5.05 -27.67
CA PRO A 233 0.20 -4.78 -27.56
C PRO A 233 -0.57 -5.05 -28.88
N GLY A 234 0.13 -5.29 -30.00
CA GLY A 234 -0.50 -5.59 -31.28
C GLY A 234 -1.42 -4.46 -31.77
N ARG A 235 -2.73 -4.74 -31.86
CA ARG A 235 -3.77 -3.77 -32.30
C ARG A 235 -4.53 -3.12 -31.15
N GLU A 236 -4.34 -3.60 -29.93
CA GLU A 236 -5.06 -3.12 -28.77
C GLU A 236 -4.44 -1.83 -28.24
N ARG A 237 -5.26 -1.00 -27.59
CA ARG A 237 -4.84 0.29 -27.06
C ARG A 237 -4.48 0.14 -25.60
N ILE A 238 -3.33 0.70 -25.23
CA ILE A 238 -2.96 0.91 -23.83
C ILE A 238 -3.62 2.21 -23.39
N GLY A 239 -4.28 2.17 -22.23
CA GLY A 239 -4.83 3.35 -21.58
C GLY A 239 -4.02 3.75 -20.36
N ILE A 240 -4.27 4.98 -19.92
CA ILE A 240 -3.82 5.52 -18.64
C ILE A 240 -5.08 5.89 -17.84
N GLN A 241 -5.10 5.50 -16.57
CA GLN A 241 -6.16 5.86 -15.65
C GLN A 241 -5.63 6.83 -14.60
N ILE A 242 -6.23 8.01 -14.50
CA ILE A 242 -5.83 9.09 -13.60
C ILE A 242 -7.07 9.53 -12.81
N ALA A 243 -7.04 9.43 -11.49
CA ALA A 243 -8.15 9.81 -10.61
C ALA A 243 -9.52 9.21 -11.03
N GLY A 244 -9.53 8.01 -11.60
CA GLY A 244 -10.72 7.31 -12.09
C GLY A 244 -11.10 7.58 -13.55
N ASN A 245 -10.56 8.63 -14.17
CA ASN A 245 -10.73 8.91 -15.59
C ASN A 245 -9.79 8.05 -16.42
N TYR A 246 -10.26 7.60 -17.58
CA TYR A 246 -9.50 6.76 -18.51
C TYR A 246 -9.24 7.51 -19.81
N ASP A 247 -7.98 7.53 -20.23
CA ASP A 247 -7.55 8.10 -21.51
C ASP A 247 -6.68 7.09 -22.27
N ALA A 248 -6.77 7.10 -23.60
CA ALA A 248 -5.91 6.27 -24.43
C ALA A 248 -4.54 6.92 -24.61
N LEU A 249 -3.47 6.12 -24.53
CA LEU A 249 -2.13 6.58 -24.89
C LEU A 249 -2.01 6.76 -26.41
N VAL A 250 -1.21 7.72 -26.83
CA VAL A 250 -0.85 7.95 -28.23
C VAL A 250 0.43 7.17 -28.53
N LYS A 251 0.43 6.36 -29.59
CA LYS A 251 1.61 5.61 -30.04
C LYS A 251 2.48 6.50 -30.94
N GLU A 252 3.76 6.65 -30.59
CA GLU A 252 4.81 7.26 -31.42
C GLU A 252 5.98 6.27 -31.51
N ASP A 253 6.13 5.64 -32.69
CA ASP A 253 7.07 4.53 -32.93
C ASP A 253 6.91 3.36 -31.93
N GLU A 254 7.94 3.08 -31.13
CA GLU A 254 7.95 2.02 -30.10
C GLU A 254 7.50 2.52 -28.72
N HIS A 255 7.17 3.81 -28.58
CA HIS A 255 6.83 4.44 -27.31
C HIS A 255 5.39 4.93 -27.30
N TYR A 256 4.84 5.04 -26.09
CA TYR A 256 3.50 5.54 -25.85
C TYR A 256 3.57 6.79 -24.99
N ARG A 257 2.78 7.81 -25.35
CA ARG A 257 2.78 9.11 -24.70
C ARG A 257 1.38 9.55 -24.28
N HIS A 258 1.31 10.24 -23.16
CA HIS A 258 0.12 10.97 -22.73
C HIS A 258 0.52 12.20 -21.93
N THR A 259 -0.03 13.36 -22.30
CA THR A 259 0.23 14.64 -21.65
C THR A 259 -0.88 14.98 -20.68
N ILE A 260 -0.53 15.07 -19.40
CA ILE A 260 -1.41 15.59 -18.36
C ILE A 260 -1.19 17.10 -18.31
N ARG A 261 -2.24 17.86 -18.62
CA ARG A 261 -2.16 19.33 -18.66
C ARG A 261 -2.43 19.96 -17.30
N GLU A 262 -1.79 21.09 -17.05
CA GLU A 262 -2.02 21.96 -15.89
C GLU A 262 -2.04 21.19 -14.56
N VAL A 263 -0.92 20.56 -14.21
CA VAL A 263 -0.86 19.69 -13.03
C VAL A 263 -0.78 20.53 -11.76
N ASN A 264 -1.87 20.56 -11.00
CA ASN A 264 -2.01 21.40 -9.80
C ASN A 264 -1.82 20.65 -8.47
N ARG A 265 -1.86 19.32 -8.48
CA ARG A 265 -1.69 18.48 -7.28
C ARG A 265 -1.06 17.14 -7.61
N ASN A 266 -0.43 16.52 -6.62
CA ASN A 266 0.07 15.16 -6.74
C ASN A 266 -1.04 14.23 -7.22
N LEU A 267 -0.75 13.41 -8.22
CA LEU A 267 -1.71 12.51 -8.82
C LEU A 267 -1.11 11.12 -8.99
N ASP A 268 -1.95 10.13 -8.75
CA ASP A 268 -1.63 8.73 -8.95
C ASP A 268 -2.27 8.26 -10.26
N PHE A 269 -1.52 7.46 -11.02
CA PHE A 269 -1.98 6.90 -12.27
C PHE A 269 -1.58 5.44 -12.44
N ARG A 270 -2.32 4.73 -13.29
CA ARG A 270 -2.06 3.34 -13.68
C ARG A 270 -2.17 3.19 -15.18
N PHE A 271 -1.42 2.29 -15.76
CA PHE A 271 -1.66 1.85 -17.13
C PHE A 271 -2.69 0.73 -17.13
N VAL A 272 -3.55 0.72 -18.15
CA VAL A 272 -4.64 -0.24 -18.30
C VAL A 272 -4.53 -0.88 -19.67
N PHE A 273 -4.51 -2.20 -19.70
CA PHE A 273 -4.50 -2.99 -20.92
C PHE A 273 -5.27 -4.29 -20.69
N ASN A 274 -6.21 -4.63 -21.58
CA ASN A 274 -7.08 -5.82 -21.46
C ASN A 274 -7.71 -6.02 -20.08
N ASN A 275 -8.31 -4.95 -19.53
CA ASN A 275 -8.94 -4.92 -18.21
C ASN A 275 -7.98 -5.30 -17.06
N GLN A 276 -6.67 -5.20 -17.27
CA GLN A 276 -5.66 -5.37 -16.24
C GLN A 276 -4.93 -4.06 -15.99
N GLU A 277 -4.71 -3.75 -14.72
CA GLU A 277 -4.04 -2.54 -14.27
C GLU A 277 -2.57 -2.84 -13.93
N SER A 278 -1.69 -1.89 -14.23
CA SER A 278 -0.32 -1.87 -13.76
C SER A 278 -0.23 -1.60 -12.25
N GLN A 279 1.00 -1.56 -11.73
CA GLN A 279 1.28 -0.90 -10.46
C GLN A 279 0.91 0.60 -10.50
N VAL A 280 0.76 1.20 -9.33
CA VAL A 280 0.51 2.64 -9.19
C VAL A 280 1.81 3.40 -9.42
N TYR A 281 1.74 4.42 -10.26
CA TYR A 281 2.77 5.44 -10.43
C TYR A 281 2.24 6.77 -9.90
N ARG A 282 3.16 7.65 -9.50
CA ARG A 282 2.81 8.94 -8.90
C ARG A 282 3.58 10.07 -9.57
N VAL A 283 2.85 11.09 -9.98
CA VAL A 283 3.41 12.39 -10.36
C VAL A 283 3.44 13.28 -9.11
N GLU A 284 4.61 13.83 -8.82
CA GLU A 284 4.85 14.78 -7.74
C GLU A 284 4.86 16.21 -8.29
N VAL A 285 4.11 17.09 -7.65
CA VAL A 285 4.02 18.50 -8.01
C VAL A 285 4.96 19.32 -7.15
N LEU A 286 5.84 20.08 -7.81
CA LEU A 286 6.82 20.96 -7.23
C LEU A 286 6.24 22.37 -7.11
N LEU A 287 6.20 22.87 -5.88
CA LEU A 287 5.72 24.21 -5.57
C LEU A 287 6.85 25.23 -5.81
N ARG A 288 6.53 26.39 -6.37
CA ARG A 288 7.49 27.50 -6.49
C ARG A 288 7.67 28.16 -5.12
N PRO A 289 8.90 28.63 -4.78
CA PRO A 289 9.11 29.45 -3.61
C PRO A 289 8.30 30.74 -3.73
N GLU A 290 7.67 31.17 -2.65
CA GLU A 290 6.79 32.33 -2.66
C GLU A 290 7.05 33.23 -1.44
N MET A 291 7.09 34.55 -1.66
CA MET A 291 7.03 35.55 -0.60
C MET A 291 5.56 35.89 -0.33
N VAL A 292 5.05 35.45 0.83
CA VAL A 292 3.65 35.60 1.25
C VAL A 292 3.40 37.02 1.73
N ASN A 293 4.32 37.58 2.52
CA ASN A 293 4.24 38.94 3.00
C ASN A 293 5.64 39.53 3.18
N GLN A 294 5.72 40.85 3.10
CA GLN A 294 6.91 41.63 3.34
C GLN A 294 6.53 42.83 4.21
N THR A 295 7.11 42.91 5.39
CA THR A 295 6.99 44.06 6.29
C THR A 295 8.33 44.80 6.28
N VAL A 296 8.27 46.09 6.00
CA VAL A 296 9.44 46.97 5.92
C VAL A 296 9.38 47.97 7.06
N ILE A 297 10.40 47.97 7.90
CA ILE A 297 10.54 48.91 9.01
C ILE A 297 11.62 49.91 8.63
N VAL A 298 11.24 51.18 8.53
CA VAL A 298 12.15 52.29 8.22
C VAL A 298 12.45 53.03 9.52
N ALA A 299 13.73 53.08 9.88
CA ALA A 299 14.23 53.92 10.96
C ALA A 299 15.00 55.11 10.36
N PRO A 300 14.40 56.32 10.36
CA PRO A 300 15.08 57.53 9.90
C PRO A 300 16.35 57.82 10.73
N PRO A 301 17.29 58.62 10.19
CA PRO A 301 18.45 59.06 10.97
C PRO A 301 18.03 59.76 12.26
N THR A 302 18.76 59.53 13.36
CA THR A 302 18.41 60.04 14.69
C THR A 302 18.28 61.56 14.75
N TYR A 303 19.03 62.30 13.93
CA TYR A 303 18.96 63.76 13.86
C TYR A 303 17.61 64.29 13.36
N THR A 304 16.85 63.49 12.62
CA THR A 304 15.55 63.91 12.07
C THR A 304 14.44 63.96 13.11
N GLY A 305 14.60 63.28 14.26
CA GLY A 305 13.56 63.15 15.28
C GLY A 305 12.30 62.40 14.85
N LEU A 306 12.29 61.82 13.64
CA LEU A 306 11.14 61.14 13.09
C LEU A 306 10.95 59.74 13.70
N PRO A 307 9.70 59.31 13.95
CA PRO A 307 9.43 57.96 14.44
C PRO A 307 9.74 56.91 13.37
N HIS A 308 9.86 55.66 13.81
CA HIS A 308 9.97 54.53 12.88
C HIS A 308 8.66 54.36 12.10
N GLU A 309 8.75 54.07 10.81
CA GLU A 309 7.61 53.78 9.95
C GLU A 309 7.58 52.29 9.62
N THR A 310 6.38 51.69 9.61
CA THR A 310 6.19 50.29 9.20
C THR A 310 5.27 50.23 7.99
N ILE A 311 5.76 49.62 6.93
CA ILE A 311 5.11 49.55 5.62
C ILE A 311 4.94 48.08 5.26
N GLU A 312 3.74 47.66 4.90
CA GLU A 312 3.44 46.27 4.55
C GLU A 312 3.08 46.12 3.07
N GLY A 313 3.63 45.09 2.42
CA GLY A 313 3.26 44.66 1.07
C GLY A 313 3.64 45.60 -0.07
N GLN A 314 4.35 46.70 0.18
CA GLN A 314 4.81 47.61 -0.88
C GLN A 314 6.10 47.08 -1.52
N SER A 315 6.22 47.21 -2.84
CA SER A 315 7.44 46.88 -3.60
C SER A 315 8.37 48.08 -3.81
N SER A 316 8.01 49.24 -3.27
CA SER A 316 8.80 50.47 -3.38
C SER A 316 8.57 51.38 -2.19
N ILE A 317 9.61 52.06 -1.73
CA ILE A 317 9.54 53.02 -0.62
C ILE A 317 10.37 54.27 -0.94
N GLU A 318 9.99 55.39 -0.32
CA GLU A 318 10.80 56.60 -0.28
C GLU A 318 11.30 56.81 1.17
N VAL A 319 12.60 57.05 1.34
CA VAL A 319 13.23 57.19 2.67
C VAL A 319 14.20 58.36 2.72
N ILE A 320 14.40 58.95 3.90
CA ILE A 320 15.46 59.95 4.08
C ILE A 320 16.83 59.28 3.93
N ARG A 321 17.75 59.92 3.22
CA ARG A 321 19.12 59.43 3.06
C ARG A 321 19.75 59.13 4.42
N GLY A 322 20.31 57.94 4.59
CA GLY A 322 20.91 57.48 5.83
C GLY A 322 19.95 56.69 6.73
N SER A 323 18.68 56.54 6.36
CA SER A 323 17.73 55.66 7.05
C SER A 323 18.21 54.21 7.04
N VAL A 324 17.93 53.49 8.12
CA VAL A 324 18.11 52.04 8.19
C VAL A 324 16.78 51.39 7.82
N VAL A 325 16.81 50.52 6.82
CA VAL A 325 15.64 49.78 6.37
C VAL A 325 15.81 48.32 6.75
N THR A 326 14.82 47.79 7.46
CA THR A 326 14.76 46.39 7.88
C THR A 326 13.60 45.71 7.18
N TRP A 327 13.89 44.66 6.42
CA TRP A 327 12.90 43.80 5.79
C TRP A 327 12.65 42.58 6.65
N GLN A 328 11.39 42.36 7.00
CA GLN A 328 10.88 41.14 7.60
C GLN A 328 10.09 40.38 6.54
N LEU A 329 10.64 39.26 6.08
CA LEU A 329 10.11 38.48 4.98
C LEU A 329 9.38 37.26 5.53
N LEU A 330 8.14 37.05 5.11
CA LEU A 330 7.38 35.84 5.38
C LEU A 330 7.20 35.07 4.07
N MET A 331 7.60 33.80 4.06
CA MET A 331 7.67 33.01 2.82
C MET A 331 6.96 31.66 2.95
N ASN A 332 6.76 31.01 1.82
CA ASN A 332 6.29 29.64 1.74
C ASN A 332 7.12 28.88 0.70
N HIS A 333 7.35 27.59 0.94
CA HIS A 333 8.15 26.74 0.06
C HIS A 333 9.54 27.35 -0.27
N THR A 334 10.15 28.07 0.67
CA THR A 334 11.46 28.74 0.51
C THR A 334 12.38 28.29 1.61
N ASN A 335 13.58 27.85 1.24
CA ASN A 335 14.63 27.39 2.17
C ASN A 335 15.76 28.41 2.28
N LYS A 336 15.98 29.19 1.22
CA LYS A 336 17.05 30.18 1.12
C LYS A 336 16.53 31.47 0.50
N VAL A 337 17.01 32.60 1.02
CA VAL A 337 16.78 33.91 0.41
C VAL A 337 18.12 34.52 0.05
N THR A 338 18.22 35.05 -1.15
CA THR A 338 19.38 35.84 -1.58
C THR A 338 18.94 37.27 -1.82
N ILE A 339 19.54 38.20 -1.10
CA ILE A 339 19.40 39.64 -1.33
C ILE A 339 20.49 40.05 -2.30
N VAL A 340 20.08 40.60 -3.45
CA VAL A 340 20.99 41.13 -4.46
C VAL A 340 20.85 42.65 -4.47
N ASN A 341 21.95 43.34 -4.20
CA ASN A 341 22.05 44.79 -4.22
C ASN A 341 23.27 45.19 -5.07
N GLY A 342 23.03 45.54 -6.34
CA GLY A 342 24.09 45.73 -7.33
C GLY A 342 24.92 44.45 -7.50
N ASP A 343 26.23 44.57 -7.32
CA ASP A 343 27.17 43.43 -7.39
C ASP A 343 27.25 42.63 -6.07
N ASN A 344 26.68 43.16 -4.97
CA ASN A 344 26.71 42.47 -3.69
C ASN A 344 25.55 41.47 -3.58
N GLN A 345 25.87 40.27 -3.11
CA GLN A 345 24.89 39.23 -2.85
C GLN A 345 25.06 38.71 -1.43
N GLN A 346 23.96 38.66 -0.69
CA GLN A 346 23.92 38.13 0.67
C GLN A 346 22.88 37.03 0.75
N GLU A 347 23.30 35.84 1.18
CA GLU A 347 22.39 34.73 1.49
C GLU A 347 21.90 34.85 2.94
N LEU A 348 20.60 34.65 3.13
CA LEU A 348 19.93 34.63 4.43
C LEU A 348 19.38 33.22 4.68
N LEU A 349 19.53 32.77 5.91
CA LEU A 349 18.87 31.56 6.39
C LEU A 349 17.40 31.86 6.68
N VAL A 350 16.54 30.92 6.30
CA VAL A 350 15.10 30.99 6.59
C VAL A 350 14.83 30.13 7.81
N GLU A 351 14.35 30.76 8.88
CA GLU A 351 13.95 30.09 10.12
C GLU A 351 12.46 30.31 10.34
N ASP A 352 11.71 29.23 10.58
CA ASP A 352 10.24 29.28 10.75
C ASP A 352 9.54 30.12 9.66
N ARG A 353 9.93 29.88 8.40
CA ARG A 353 9.41 30.59 7.20
C ARG A 353 9.70 32.10 7.17
N LYS A 354 10.59 32.60 8.03
CA LYS A 354 10.93 34.01 8.13
C LYS A 354 12.41 34.24 7.82
N ALA A 355 12.69 35.41 7.23
CA ALA A 355 14.04 35.93 7.10
C ALA A 355 14.03 37.43 7.39
N VAL A 356 15.13 37.93 7.95
CA VAL A 356 15.29 39.35 8.24
C VAL A 356 16.56 39.85 7.58
N HIS A 357 16.45 40.97 6.88
CA HIS A 357 17.57 41.72 6.31
C HIS A 357 17.53 43.15 6.83
N SER A 358 18.68 43.76 7.08
CA SER A 358 18.74 45.16 7.47
C SER A 358 19.91 45.84 6.79
N GLU A 359 19.66 47.02 6.20
CA GLU A 359 20.68 47.77 5.49
C GLU A 359 20.48 49.27 5.65
N LYS A 360 21.59 50.03 5.70
CA LYS A 360 21.56 51.49 5.68
C LYS A 360 21.52 51.99 4.25
N ILE A 361 20.53 52.81 3.92
CA ILE A 361 20.30 53.31 2.57
C ILE A 361 20.90 54.70 2.41
N SER A 362 21.74 54.88 1.40
CA SER A 362 22.47 56.13 1.14
C SER A 362 22.24 56.72 -0.24
N SER A 363 21.55 55.99 -1.11
CA SER A 363 21.24 56.35 -2.49
C SER A 363 20.09 55.51 -3.01
N ASP A 364 19.43 56.01 -4.05
CA ASP A 364 18.45 55.28 -4.83
C ASP A 364 19.04 53.95 -5.32
N ARG A 365 18.27 52.87 -5.21
CA ARG A 365 18.69 51.52 -5.62
C ARG A 365 17.52 50.57 -5.79
N GLU A 366 17.76 49.53 -6.59
CA GLU A 366 16.92 48.35 -6.68
C GLU A 366 17.57 47.23 -5.86
N ILE A 367 16.79 46.59 -4.99
CA ILE A 367 17.17 45.36 -4.29
C ILE A 367 16.32 44.22 -4.85
N LYS A 368 16.94 43.10 -5.22
CA LYS A 368 16.20 41.88 -5.62
C LYS A 368 16.23 40.86 -4.51
N ILE A 369 15.04 40.44 -4.09
CA ILE A 369 14.84 39.38 -3.11
C ILE A 369 14.56 38.09 -3.87
N ILE A 370 15.53 37.19 -3.90
CA ILE A 370 15.44 35.90 -4.61
C ILE A 370 15.14 34.81 -3.60
N CYS A 371 13.94 34.23 -3.67
CA CYS A 371 13.56 33.07 -2.89
C CYS A 371 13.94 31.78 -3.65
N LYS A 372 14.53 30.80 -2.97
CA LYS A 372 14.92 29.51 -3.52
C LYS A 372 14.50 28.35 -2.61
N ASN A 373 14.13 27.23 -3.22
CA ASN A 373 13.80 25.98 -2.51
C ASN A 373 14.76 24.84 -2.81
N ASP A 374 14.58 23.74 -2.08
CA ASP A 374 15.42 22.53 -2.21
C ASP A 374 15.30 21.84 -3.57
N ASN A 375 14.20 22.07 -4.31
CA ASN A 375 14.02 21.59 -5.68
C ASN A 375 14.76 22.45 -6.72
N GLY A 376 15.48 23.49 -6.29
CA GLY A 376 16.24 24.37 -7.17
C GLY A 376 15.39 25.44 -7.86
N LEU A 377 14.07 25.49 -7.59
CA LEU A 377 13.19 26.52 -8.14
C LEU A 377 13.45 27.86 -7.46
N THR A 378 13.31 28.94 -8.21
CA THR A 378 13.54 30.31 -7.75
C THR A 378 12.38 31.23 -8.10
N THR A 379 12.19 32.29 -7.31
CA THR A 379 11.27 33.39 -7.59
C THR A 379 11.89 34.70 -7.11
N SER A 380 11.81 35.74 -7.93
CA SER A 380 12.52 37.01 -7.71
C SER A 380 11.53 38.15 -7.53
N TYR A 381 11.72 38.94 -6.47
CA TYR A 381 10.91 40.10 -6.14
C TYR A 381 11.78 41.36 -6.17
N PRO A 382 11.63 42.26 -7.16
CA PRO A 382 12.32 43.54 -7.16
C PRO A 382 11.69 44.48 -6.12
N PHE A 383 12.54 45.24 -5.44
CA PHE A 383 12.16 46.23 -4.44
C PHE A 383 12.91 47.54 -4.71
N TYR A 384 12.18 48.63 -4.91
CA TYR A 384 12.75 49.91 -5.31
C TYR A 384 12.83 50.88 -4.14
N ILE A 385 13.98 51.53 -3.96
CA ILE A 385 14.19 52.51 -2.90
C ILE A 385 14.57 53.84 -3.53
N THR A 386 13.82 54.88 -3.19
CA THR A 386 14.14 56.26 -3.55
C THR A 386 14.55 57.01 -2.30
N THR A 387 15.59 57.84 -2.40
CA THR A 387 16.13 58.60 -1.28
C THR A 387 15.79 60.08 -1.40
N LYS A 388 15.15 60.61 -0.37
CA LYS A 388 15.02 62.05 -0.20
C LYS A 388 16.29 62.59 0.44
N ARG A 389 16.88 63.62 -0.18
CA ARG A 389 18.05 64.31 0.36
C ARG A 389 17.62 65.33 1.40
N ASP A 390 18.48 65.46 2.38
CA ASP A 390 18.49 66.51 3.38
C ASP A 390 19.06 67.79 2.78
N ASP A 391 18.49 68.94 3.12
CA ASP A 391 19.01 70.24 2.69
C ASP A 391 20.18 70.65 3.60
N TYR A 392 21.09 71.49 3.10
CA TYR A 392 22.17 72.01 3.94
C TYR A 392 21.66 73.14 4.83
N PRO A 393 22.16 73.28 6.07
CA PRO A 393 21.80 74.39 6.94
C PRO A 393 22.13 75.72 6.27
N TYR A 394 21.16 76.62 6.29
CA TYR A 394 21.28 77.98 5.78
C TYR A 394 21.71 78.92 6.90
N ILE A 395 22.73 79.74 6.64
CA ILE A 395 23.15 80.82 7.52
C ILE A 395 23.29 82.11 6.71
N ARG A 396 22.67 83.18 7.18
CA ARG A 396 22.84 84.53 6.65
C ARG A 396 23.30 85.44 7.76
N VAL A 397 24.41 86.12 7.54
CA VAL A 397 24.97 87.07 8.50
C VAL A 397 24.84 88.48 7.94
N THR A 398 24.32 89.39 8.75
CA THR A 398 24.30 90.83 8.48
C THR A 398 25.14 91.52 9.55
N GLU A 399 26.14 92.25 9.08
CA GLU A 399 26.95 93.09 9.95
C GLU A 399 26.27 94.45 10.09
N ASN A 400 26.01 94.85 11.33
CA ASN A 400 25.52 96.18 11.64
C ASN A 400 26.62 96.95 12.39
N VAL A 401 27.06 98.06 11.78
CA VAL A 401 28.00 99.00 12.40
C VAL A 401 27.17 100.05 13.14
N TYR A 402 27.24 100.06 14.48
CA TYR A 402 26.45 100.96 15.32
C TYR A 402 27.29 101.92 16.17
N ASP A 403 28.59 102.08 15.89
CA ASP A 403 29.45 102.98 16.68
C ASP A 403 30.25 103.94 15.80
N ASP A 404 30.24 105.23 16.17
CA ASP A 404 31.03 106.31 15.55
C ASP A 404 32.54 106.11 15.73
N ASP A 405 32.96 105.22 16.65
CA ASP A 405 34.37 104.92 16.96
C ASP A 405 34.88 103.61 16.29
N ASP A 406 34.06 102.94 15.45
CA ASP A 406 34.39 101.76 14.63
C ASP A 406 35.05 100.58 15.42
N ARG A 407 34.80 100.48 16.73
CA ARG A 407 35.49 99.56 17.67
C ARG A 407 34.70 98.32 18.08
N GLN A 408 33.37 98.35 17.95
CA GLN A 408 32.50 97.21 18.21
C GLN A 408 31.61 96.94 17.00
N ARG A 409 31.72 95.73 16.46
CA ARG A 409 30.89 95.26 15.35
C ARG A 409 29.84 94.32 15.90
N TYR A 410 28.58 94.59 15.59
CA TYR A 410 27.49 93.69 15.96
C TYR A 410 27.11 92.86 14.76
N VAL A 411 27.10 91.55 14.98
CA VAL A 411 26.70 90.57 13.98
C VAL A 411 25.32 90.06 14.37
N GLU A 412 24.36 90.29 13.48
CA GLU A 412 23.06 89.64 13.51
C GLU A 412 23.06 88.54 12.45
N GLY A 413 22.82 87.31 12.86
CA GLY A 413 22.74 86.19 11.95
C GLY A 413 21.39 85.50 12.04
N PHE A 414 20.91 85.02 10.90
CA PHE A 414 19.73 84.17 10.79
C PHE A 414 20.17 82.79 10.32
N ILE A 415 19.77 81.75 11.06
CA ILE A 415 20.01 80.36 10.68
C ILE A 415 18.67 79.65 10.43
N GLN A 416 18.64 78.78 9.43
CA GLN A 416 17.49 77.93 9.10
C GLN A 416 17.93 76.53 8.64
N ASP A 417 17.25 75.49 9.12
CA ASP A 417 17.48 74.08 8.79
C ASP A 417 16.15 73.32 8.84
N ASP A 418 16.02 72.21 8.11
CA ASP A 418 14.81 71.38 8.05
C ASP A 418 14.71 70.36 9.19
N PHE A 419 15.84 69.99 9.82
CA PHE A 419 15.89 69.12 11.01
C PHE A 419 16.49 69.78 12.25
N GLY A 420 16.93 71.03 12.13
CA GLY A 420 17.37 71.89 13.23
C GLY A 420 18.88 71.90 13.44
N PHE A 421 19.32 72.37 14.61
CA PHE A 421 20.73 72.64 14.86
C PHE A 421 21.26 71.85 16.05
N SER A 422 22.43 71.24 15.89
CA SER A 422 23.16 70.63 17.01
C SER A 422 24.13 71.59 17.68
N LYS A 423 24.72 72.52 16.89
CA LYS A 423 25.78 73.44 17.30
C LYS A 423 25.84 74.63 16.33
N LEU A 424 26.22 75.80 16.84
CA LEU A 424 26.65 76.94 16.04
C LEU A 424 27.99 77.42 16.58
N GLU A 425 28.99 77.59 15.71
CA GLU A 425 30.33 78.02 16.10
C GLU A 425 30.77 79.23 15.31
N ARG A 426 31.37 80.17 16.03
CA ARG A 426 32.17 81.24 15.45
C ARG A 426 33.62 80.76 15.42
N VAL A 427 34.26 80.86 14.25
CA VAL A 427 35.69 80.58 14.07
C VAL A 427 36.39 81.86 13.63
N ILE A 428 37.39 82.30 14.38
CA ILE A 428 38.29 83.39 13.99
C ILE A 428 39.65 82.79 13.70
N ASP A 429 40.10 82.87 12.44
CA ASP A 429 41.46 82.49 12.06
C ASP A 429 42.42 83.67 12.27
N ARG A 430 43.43 83.48 13.11
CA ARG A 430 44.57 84.39 13.27
C ARG A 430 45.85 83.69 12.85
N ASN A 431 46.31 83.96 11.63
CA ASN A 431 47.58 83.43 11.09
C ASN A 431 47.73 81.90 11.24
N GLY A 432 46.66 81.14 11.06
CA GLY A 432 46.66 79.68 11.14
C GLY A 432 46.36 79.11 12.54
N GLN A 433 46.02 79.96 13.51
CA GLN A 433 45.42 79.54 14.79
C GLN A 433 43.94 79.90 14.80
N GLU A 434 43.09 78.88 14.89
CA GLU A 434 41.63 79.04 14.97
C GLU A 434 41.19 79.25 16.42
N GLU A 435 40.56 80.40 16.70
CA GLU A 435 39.83 80.66 17.93
C GLU A 435 38.35 80.31 17.72
N ILE A 436 37.89 79.25 18.38
CA ILE A 436 36.52 78.73 18.24
C ILE A 436 35.69 79.16 19.46
N THR A 437 34.52 79.74 19.21
CA THR A 437 33.55 80.12 20.24
C THR A 437 32.19 79.53 19.88
N GLU A 438 31.63 78.70 20.77
CA GLU A 438 30.29 78.14 20.60
C GLU A 438 29.23 79.19 20.92
N LEU A 439 28.26 79.36 20.02
CA LEU A 439 27.11 80.25 20.18
C LEU A 439 25.90 79.42 20.61
N GLU A 440 25.11 79.96 21.53
CA GLU A 440 23.90 79.29 22.02
C GLU A 440 22.86 79.20 20.90
N VAL A 441 22.35 77.99 20.66
CA VAL A 441 21.26 77.72 19.72
C VAL A 441 20.17 76.91 20.38
N SER A 442 18.92 77.28 20.13
CA SER A 442 17.76 76.50 20.54
C SER A 442 17.59 75.32 19.59
N LYS A 443 17.65 74.10 20.12
CA LYS A 443 17.52 72.86 19.32
C LYS A 443 16.09 72.60 18.84
N ASP A 444 15.11 73.23 19.48
CA ASP A 444 13.69 73.05 19.16
C ASP A 444 13.21 73.98 18.03
N LEU A 445 14.07 74.89 17.56
CA LEU A 445 13.74 75.86 16.52
C LEU A 445 14.44 75.53 15.20
N LEU A 446 13.64 75.31 14.16
CA LEU A 446 14.10 75.12 12.77
C LEU A 446 14.66 76.41 12.15
N SER A 447 14.31 77.57 12.72
CA SER A 447 14.91 78.84 12.33
C SER A 447 15.02 79.77 13.54
N GLN A 448 16.12 80.50 13.64
CA GLN A 448 16.37 81.43 14.75
C GLN A 448 17.35 82.52 14.34
N THR A 449 17.27 83.64 15.04
CA THR A 449 18.24 84.72 14.94
C THR A 449 19.23 84.63 16.10
N PHE A 450 20.51 84.84 15.83
CA PHE A 450 21.55 84.96 16.84
C PHE A 450 22.20 86.36 16.76
N TYR A 451 22.65 86.84 17.91
CA TYR A 451 23.35 88.11 18.05
C TYR A 451 24.70 87.87 18.68
N HIS A 452 25.75 88.42 18.08
CA HIS A 452 27.10 88.33 18.63
C HIS A 452 27.85 89.65 18.46
N SER A 453 28.57 90.08 19.50
CA SER A 453 29.44 91.26 19.43
C SER A 453 30.88 90.86 19.14
N LEU A 454 31.50 91.48 18.14
CA LEU A 454 32.93 91.42 17.85
C LEU A 454 33.61 92.67 18.39
N ASN A 455 34.51 92.49 19.35
CA ASN A 455 35.39 93.54 19.82
C ASN A 455 36.69 93.54 18.99
N LEU A 456 36.95 94.62 18.26
CA LEU A 456 38.11 94.68 17.37
C LEU A 456 39.45 94.77 18.11
N LYS A 457 39.45 95.05 19.43
CA LYS A 457 40.66 94.94 20.26
C LYS A 457 41.17 93.50 20.37
N ASP A 458 40.28 92.52 20.27
CA ASP A 458 40.64 91.11 20.34
C ASP A 458 41.16 90.60 18.98
N THR A 459 40.81 91.25 17.86
CA THR A 459 41.25 90.85 16.51
C THR A 459 42.62 91.41 16.10
N GLY A 460 43.27 92.23 16.93
CA GLY A 460 44.68 92.62 16.73
C GLY A 460 44.98 93.39 15.43
N SER A 461 44.01 94.14 14.90
CA SER A 461 44.23 95.11 13.81
C SER A 461 44.50 96.50 14.35
#